data_AF-A0A534VN09-F1
#
_entry.id   AF-A0A534VN09-F1
#
_cell.length_a   1.000
_cell.length_b   1.000
_cell.length_c   1.000
_cell.angle_alpha   90.00
_cell.angle_beta   90.00
_cell.angle_gamma   90.00
#
_symmetry.space_group_name_H-M   'P 1'
#
loop_
_entity.id
_entity.type
_entity.pdbx_description
1 polymer ?
#
loop_
_entity_poly.entity_id
_entity_poly.type
_entity_poly.pdbx_seq_one_letter_code
_entity_poly.pdbx_strand_id
1 'polypeptide(L)'
;MLDAARLPASRPSRKARLEMSRRHPDATRIERLKEVGRYALGVEWGDRHESILPYKNLRLTCPCDACTAAAPAASLTPEAERPVDFQVLGDRSLFIRWADGHETLLLVEEVRDLCRCARCVGEPDFPISGR
;
A
#
# COMPACT_ATOMS: atom_id res chain seq x y z
N MET A 1 25.08 -45.14 -11.40
CA MET A 1 24.23 -44.16 -12.10
C MET A 1 23.86 -43.08 -11.10
N LEU A 2 24.54 -41.93 -11.15
CA LEU A 2 24.19 -40.75 -10.37
C LEU A 2 23.17 -39.97 -11.19
N ASP A 3 21.94 -39.80 -10.70
CA ASP A 3 20.92 -39.01 -11.40
C ASP A 3 20.63 -37.71 -10.63
N ALA A 4 20.50 -36.65 -11.42
CA ALA A 4 20.77 -35.28 -11.04
C ALA A 4 19.66 -34.67 -10.16
N ALA A 5 20.01 -34.27 -8.95
CA ALA A 5 19.18 -33.39 -8.14
C ALA A 5 19.03 -32.04 -8.86
N ARG A 6 17.83 -31.77 -9.40
CA ARG A 6 17.43 -30.43 -9.86
C ARG A 6 17.59 -29.46 -8.68
N LEU A 7 18.59 -28.59 -8.74
CA LEU A 7 18.70 -27.44 -7.85
C LEU A 7 17.39 -26.62 -7.95
N PRO A 8 16.74 -26.24 -6.84
CA PRO A 8 15.58 -25.36 -6.90
C PRO A 8 16.01 -24.01 -7.49
N ALA A 9 15.20 -23.46 -8.39
CA ALA A 9 15.43 -22.15 -8.98
C ALA A 9 15.67 -21.12 -7.85
N SER A 10 16.77 -20.36 -7.95
CA SER A 10 17.15 -19.36 -6.96
C SER A 10 16.02 -18.36 -6.73
N ARG A 11 15.65 -18.10 -5.46
CA ARG A 11 14.66 -17.07 -5.11
C ARG A 11 15.09 -15.73 -5.73
N PRO A 12 14.22 -15.02 -6.47
CA PRO A 12 14.57 -13.71 -7.04
C PRO A 12 14.89 -12.72 -5.91
N SER A 13 15.86 -11.85 -6.17
CA SER A 13 16.28 -10.80 -5.24
C SER A 13 15.12 -9.89 -4.84
N ARG A 14 15.23 -9.21 -3.68
CA ARG A 14 14.19 -8.26 -3.22
C ARG A 14 13.88 -7.20 -4.29
N LYS A 15 14.92 -6.65 -4.94
CA LYS A 15 14.78 -5.68 -6.04
C LYS A 15 14.00 -6.25 -7.23
N ALA A 16 14.34 -7.46 -7.69
CA ALA A 16 13.64 -8.10 -8.80
C ALA A 16 12.16 -8.37 -8.49
N ARG A 17 11.82 -8.71 -7.23
CA ARG A 17 10.44 -8.94 -6.80
C ARG A 17 9.61 -7.65 -6.77
N LEU A 18 10.20 -6.55 -6.28
CA LEU A 18 9.59 -5.21 -6.29
C LEU A 18 9.33 -4.75 -7.74
N GLU A 19 10.33 -4.87 -8.60
CA GLU A 19 10.20 -4.51 -10.01
C GLU A 19 9.16 -5.37 -10.74
N MET A 20 9.08 -6.67 -10.45
CA MET A 20 8.08 -7.55 -11.05
C MET A 20 6.66 -7.23 -10.57
N SER A 21 6.49 -6.92 -9.28
CA SER A 21 5.19 -6.51 -8.72
C SER A 21 4.72 -5.17 -9.30
N ARG A 22 5.62 -4.28 -9.70
CA ARG A 22 5.31 -3.00 -10.35
C ARG A 22 5.02 -3.10 -11.84
N ARG A 23 5.44 -4.18 -12.50
CA ARG A 23 5.24 -4.42 -13.94
C ARG A 23 4.05 -5.32 -14.25
N HIS A 24 3.38 -5.87 -13.22
CA HIS A 24 2.21 -6.73 -13.44
C HIS A 24 1.05 -5.89 -14.01
N PRO A 25 0.36 -6.34 -15.08
CA PRO A 25 -0.70 -5.56 -15.73
C PRO A 25 -1.85 -5.19 -14.77
N ASP A 26 -2.15 -6.07 -13.81
CA ASP A 26 -3.19 -5.83 -12.79
C ASP A 26 -2.66 -5.25 -11.47
N ALA A 27 -1.41 -4.76 -11.42
CA ALA A 27 -0.79 -4.25 -10.19
C ALA A 27 -1.54 -3.06 -9.56
N THR A 28 -2.22 -2.29 -10.42
CA THR A 28 -2.96 -1.06 -10.07
C THR A 28 -4.46 -1.27 -10.18
N ARG A 29 -4.94 -2.50 -10.35
CA ARG A 29 -6.37 -2.79 -10.33
C ARG A 29 -6.81 -3.03 -8.88
N ILE A 30 -7.70 -2.20 -8.36
CA ILE A 30 -8.32 -2.42 -7.04
C ILE A 30 -9.53 -3.33 -7.22
N GLU A 31 -9.46 -4.52 -6.62
CA GLU A 31 -10.58 -5.47 -6.60
C GLU A 31 -11.56 -5.16 -5.48
N ARG A 32 -11.02 -4.82 -4.29
CA ARG A 32 -11.83 -4.50 -3.11
C ARG A 32 -11.13 -3.48 -2.22
N LEU A 33 -11.95 -2.60 -1.64
CA LEU A 33 -11.62 -1.76 -0.51
C LEU A 33 -12.37 -2.26 0.73
N LYS A 34 -11.72 -2.25 1.88
CA LYS A 34 -12.35 -2.59 3.17
C LYS A 34 -11.75 -1.78 4.29
N GLU A 35 -12.55 -1.47 5.31
CA GLU A 35 -12.00 -0.94 6.55
C GLU A 35 -11.26 -2.04 7.33
N VAL A 36 -10.09 -1.71 7.87
CA VAL A 36 -9.33 -2.57 8.77
C VAL A 36 -9.32 -1.92 10.15
N GLY A 37 -10.24 -2.37 11.00
CA GLY A 37 -10.52 -1.71 12.27
C GLY A 37 -10.92 -0.24 12.04
N ARG A 38 -10.41 0.67 12.87
CA ARG A 38 -10.66 2.11 12.75
C ARG A 38 -9.41 2.91 12.37
N TYR A 39 -8.39 2.27 11.80
CA TYR A 39 -7.07 2.89 11.63
C TYR A 39 -6.46 2.75 10.22
N ALA A 40 -7.01 1.89 9.37
CA ALA A 40 -6.43 1.62 8.06
C ALA A 40 -7.47 1.22 7.01
N LEU A 41 -7.11 1.51 5.76
CA LEU A 41 -7.77 1.01 4.56
C LEU A 41 -7.10 -0.27 4.09
N GLY A 42 -7.86 -1.34 4.01
CA GLY A 42 -7.48 -2.57 3.33
C GLY A 42 -7.72 -2.45 1.83
N VAL A 43 -6.73 -2.82 1.02
CA VAL A 43 -6.82 -2.83 -0.45
C VAL A 43 -6.43 -4.20 -0.97
N GLU A 44 -7.34 -4.86 -1.68
CA GLU A 44 -7.06 -6.09 -2.41
C GLU A 44 -6.83 -5.77 -3.88
N TRP A 45 -5.69 -6.21 -4.41
CA TRP A 45 -5.22 -5.87 -5.74
C TRP A 45 -5.45 -7.03 -6.73
N GLY A 46 -5.63 -6.71 -8.01
CA GLY A 46 -5.82 -7.69 -9.09
C GLY A 46 -4.62 -8.64 -9.25
N ASP A 47 -3.42 -8.17 -8.92
CA ASP A 47 -2.19 -8.99 -8.89
C ASP A 47 -2.03 -9.85 -7.62
N ARG A 48 -3.11 -10.03 -6.85
CA ARG A 48 -3.19 -10.86 -5.63
C ARG A 48 -2.41 -10.31 -4.44
N HIS A 49 -1.97 -9.07 -4.46
CA HIS A 49 -1.45 -8.41 -3.27
C HIS A 49 -2.59 -7.94 -2.37
N GLU A 50 -2.26 -7.72 -1.09
CA GLU A 50 -3.15 -7.09 -0.13
C GLU A 50 -2.36 -6.05 0.65
N SER A 51 -2.89 -4.83 0.73
CA SER A 51 -2.29 -3.74 1.50
C SER A 51 -3.17 -3.41 2.70
N ILE A 52 -2.52 -3.11 3.83
CA ILE A 52 -3.13 -2.42 4.96
C ILE A 52 -2.46 -1.06 5.00
N LEU A 53 -3.22 -0.02 4.66
CA LEU A 53 -2.74 1.34 4.51
C LEU A 53 -3.29 2.19 5.66
N PRO A 54 -2.47 2.55 6.66
CA PRO A 54 -2.93 3.40 7.76
C PRO A 54 -3.51 4.70 7.23
N TYR A 55 -4.64 5.14 7.79
CA TYR A 55 -5.32 6.37 7.38
C TYR A 55 -4.41 7.60 7.50
N LYS A 56 -3.60 7.65 8.55
CA LYS A 56 -2.50 8.61 8.69
C LYS A 56 -1.63 8.71 7.45
N ASN A 57 -1.18 7.58 6.91
CA ASN A 57 -0.27 7.57 5.76
C ASN A 57 -0.98 8.08 4.51
N LEU A 58 -2.25 7.69 4.30
CA LEU A 58 -3.06 8.19 3.19
C LEU A 58 -3.26 9.70 3.30
N ARG A 59 -3.58 10.21 4.50
CA ARG A 59 -3.76 11.65 4.75
C ARG A 59 -2.47 12.45 4.55
N LEU A 60 -1.33 11.93 5.01
CA LEU A 60 -0.02 12.56 4.84
C LEU A 60 0.49 12.53 3.39
N THR A 61 -0.09 11.68 2.54
CA THR A 61 0.23 11.63 1.10
C THR A 61 -0.68 12.55 0.28
N CYS A 62 -1.61 13.28 0.92
CA CYS A 62 -2.50 14.20 0.21
C CYS A 62 -1.70 15.23 -0.61
N PRO A 63 -1.89 15.31 -1.94
CA PRO A 63 -1.07 16.14 -2.81
C PRO A 63 -1.53 17.60 -2.88
N CYS A 64 -2.54 18.01 -2.11
CA CYS A 64 -3.07 19.38 -2.18
C CYS A 64 -2.04 20.41 -1.67
N ASP A 65 -2.14 21.64 -2.16
CA ASP A 65 -1.19 22.72 -1.83
C ASP A 65 -1.08 22.95 -0.32
N ALA A 66 -2.20 22.89 0.40
CA ALA A 66 -2.23 23.08 1.84
C ALA A 66 -1.42 22.00 2.59
N CYS A 67 -1.47 20.74 2.14
CA CYS A 67 -0.72 19.65 2.74
C CYS A 67 0.74 19.63 2.29
N THR A 68 1.01 19.96 1.03
CA THR A 68 2.37 20.04 0.50
C THR A 68 3.15 21.20 1.12
N ALA A 69 2.49 22.31 1.44
CA ALA A 69 3.10 23.46 2.12
C ALA A 69 3.27 23.27 3.63
N ALA A 70 2.61 22.28 4.24
CA ALA A 70 2.69 22.03 5.68
C ALA A 70 4.03 21.40 6.08
N ALA A 71 4.53 21.74 7.27
CA ALA A 71 5.73 21.10 7.80
C ALA A 71 5.47 19.60 8.09
N PRO A 72 6.42 18.68 7.78
CA PRO A 72 6.25 17.24 8.01
C PRO A 72 5.98 16.84 9.47
N ALA A 73 6.25 17.73 10.42
CA ALA A 73 6.08 17.53 11.85
C ALA A 73 4.69 17.94 12.39
N ALA A 74 3.79 18.47 11.54
CA ALA A 74 2.45 18.78 11.98
C ALA A 74 1.69 17.47 12.31
N SER A 75 1.37 17.27 13.59
CA SER A 75 0.50 16.18 14.01
C SER A 75 -0.90 16.36 13.42
N LEU A 76 -1.42 15.31 12.78
CA LEU A 76 -2.81 15.28 12.34
C LEU A 76 -3.75 15.22 13.55
N THR A 77 -4.92 15.83 13.42
CA THR A 77 -6.00 15.66 14.39
C THR A 77 -6.65 14.27 14.19
N PRO A 78 -7.35 13.73 15.21
CA PRO A 78 -8.13 12.49 15.03
C PRO A 78 -9.15 12.58 13.89
N GLU A 79 -9.75 13.74 13.66
CA GLU A 79 -10.71 13.97 12.57
C GLU A 79 -10.04 13.93 11.19
N ALA A 80 -8.80 14.43 11.09
CA ALA A 80 -8.01 14.37 9.85
C ALA A 80 -7.56 12.93 9.51
N GLU A 81 -7.53 12.02 10.48
CA GLU A 81 -7.23 10.59 10.26
C GLU A 81 -8.49 9.71 10.17
N ARG A 82 -9.69 10.28 10.26
CA ARG A 82 -10.95 9.54 10.23
C ARG A 82 -11.64 9.68 8.88
N PRO A 83 -11.63 8.66 8.01
CA PRO A 83 -12.44 8.72 6.80
C PRO A 83 -13.92 8.68 7.17
N VAL A 84 -14.71 9.43 6.43
CA VAL A 84 -16.18 9.38 6.47
C VAL A 84 -16.76 8.84 5.17
N ASP A 85 -15.93 8.75 4.14
CA ASP A 85 -16.25 8.13 2.85
C ASP A 85 -14.98 7.80 2.08
N PHE A 86 -15.02 6.77 1.25
CA PHE A 86 -13.97 6.47 0.29
C PHE A 86 -14.52 5.65 -0.89
N GLN A 87 -14.00 5.92 -2.08
CA GLN A 87 -14.43 5.23 -3.30
C GLN A 87 -13.34 5.27 -4.36
N VAL A 88 -13.35 4.28 -5.24
CA VAL A 88 -12.56 4.35 -6.47
C VAL A 88 -13.36 5.13 -7.53
N LEU A 89 -12.74 6.13 -8.14
CA LEU A 89 -13.28 6.87 -9.26
C LEU A 89 -12.72 6.29 -10.57
N GLY A 90 -13.56 5.54 -11.29
CA GLY A 90 -13.12 4.77 -12.45
C GLY A 90 -12.12 3.70 -12.04
N ASP A 91 -10.98 3.66 -12.73
CA ASP A 91 -9.86 2.74 -12.47
C ASP A 91 -8.55 3.46 -12.09
N ARG A 92 -8.58 4.80 -11.98
CA ARG A 92 -7.36 5.61 -11.86
C ARG A 92 -7.17 6.29 -10.51
N SER A 93 -8.24 6.50 -9.75
CA SER A 93 -8.15 7.32 -8.54
C SER A 93 -8.90 6.76 -7.35
N LEU A 94 -8.28 6.87 -6.18
CA LEU A 94 -8.93 6.68 -4.88
C LEU A 94 -9.30 8.05 -4.32
N PHE A 95 -10.59 8.25 -4.10
CA PHE A 95 -11.12 9.39 -3.37
C PHE A 95 -11.37 9.02 -1.91
N ILE A 96 -11.02 9.93 -1.00
CA ILE A 96 -11.28 9.82 0.45
C ILE A 96 -11.80 11.16 0.95
N ARG A 97 -12.94 11.14 1.65
CA ARG A 97 -13.45 12.27 2.42
C ARG A 97 -13.17 12.04 3.90
N TRP A 98 -12.64 13.06 4.56
CA TRP A 98 -12.23 13.02 5.95
C TRP A 98 -13.23 13.73 6.86
N ALA A 99 -13.22 13.39 8.15
CA ALA A 99 -14.12 13.98 9.12
C ALA A 99 -13.83 15.46 9.43
N ASP A 100 -12.60 15.92 9.17
CA ASP A 100 -12.22 17.34 9.23
C ASP A 100 -12.73 18.15 8.03
N GLY A 101 -13.46 17.50 7.11
CA GLY A 101 -13.98 18.09 5.87
C GLY A 101 -12.96 18.12 4.74
N HIS A 102 -11.73 17.63 4.96
CA HIS A 102 -10.73 17.54 3.90
C HIS A 102 -11.10 16.44 2.89
N GLU A 103 -10.66 16.62 1.66
CA GLU A 103 -10.81 15.63 0.60
C GLU A 103 -9.43 15.29 0.03
N THR A 104 -9.19 14.01 -0.22
CA THR A 104 -7.93 13.51 -0.77
C THR A 104 -8.24 12.66 -1.99
N LEU A 105 -7.60 13.03 -3.11
CA LEU A 105 -7.64 12.27 -4.35
C LEU A 105 -6.22 11.77 -4.63
N LEU A 106 -6.04 10.45 -4.65
CA LEU A 106 -4.77 9.80 -4.94
C LEU A 106 -4.90 8.99 -6.22
N LEU A 107 -3.83 8.93 -7.02
CA LEU A 107 -3.73 7.97 -8.10
C LEU A 107 -3.62 6.56 -7.52
N VAL A 108 -4.22 5.58 -8.17
CA VAL A 108 -4.18 4.19 -7.70
C VAL A 108 -2.73 3.66 -7.70
N GLU A 109 -1.90 4.16 -8.61
CA GLU A 109 -0.45 3.94 -8.63
C GLU A 109 0.24 4.42 -7.35
N GLU A 110 -0.11 5.61 -6.86
CA GLU A 110 0.46 6.19 -5.62
C GLU A 110 0.02 5.37 -4.40
N VAL A 111 -1.25 4.98 -4.36
CA VAL A 111 -1.77 4.08 -3.32
C VAL A 111 -1.04 2.73 -3.34
N ARG A 112 -0.73 2.22 -4.53
CA ARG A 112 0.00 0.96 -4.70
C ARG A 112 1.44 1.06 -4.21
N ASP A 113 2.10 2.20 -4.40
CA ASP A 113 3.46 2.42 -3.91
C ASP A 113 3.56 2.45 -2.38
N LEU A 114 2.44 2.67 -1.68
CA LEU A 114 2.35 2.52 -0.22
C LEU A 114 2.25 1.06 0.24
N CYS A 115 2.15 0.07 -0.66
CA CYS A 115 2.02 -1.34 -0.31
C CYS A 115 3.26 -1.87 0.43
N ARG A 116 3.08 -2.28 1.69
CA ARG A 116 4.12 -2.87 2.55
C ARG A 116 3.90 -4.35 2.86
N CYS A 117 3.23 -5.10 1.97
CA CYS A 117 3.05 -6.53 2.16
C CYS A 117 4.39 -7.31 2.07
N ALA A 118 4.45 -8.53 2.62
CA ALA A 118 5.66 -9.36 2.61
C ALA A 118 6.23 -9.63 1.20
N ARG A 119 5.40 -9.56 0.15
CA ARG A 119 5.86 -9.69 -1.24
C ARG A 119 6.59 -8.44 -1.73
N CYS A 120 6.16 -7.25 -1.31
CA CYS A 120 6.80 -5.98 -1.67
C CYS A 120 8.04 -5.72 -0.81
N VAL A 121 7.96 -5.90 0.51
CA VAL A 121 9.07 -5.53 1.42
C VAL A 121 10.06 -6.67 1.62
N GLY A 122 9.64 -7.92 1.40
CA GLY A 122 10.39 -9.13 1.76
C GLY A 122 10.25 -9.47 3.25
N GLU A 123 10.44 -10.75 3.60
CA GLU A 123 10.62 -11.14 5.00
C GLU A 123 11.95 -10.56 5.52
N PRO A 124 12.01 -10.04 6.76
CA PRO A 124 13.26 -9.68 7.41
C PRO A 124 14.18 -10.90 7.48
N ASP A 125 15.48 -10.72 7.24
CA ASP A 125 16.48 -11.76 7.46
C ASP A 125 16.79 -11.86 8.97
N PHE A 126 15.83 -12.34 9.76
CA PHE A 126 16.04 -12.59 11.18
C PHE A 126 15.40 -13.93 11.60
N PRO A 127 16.07 -14.75 12.42
CA PRO A 127 15.40 -15.86 13.05
C PRO A 127 14.34 -15.33 14.02
N ILE A 128 13.09 -15.73 13.82
CA ILE A 128 11.94 -15.36 14.69
C ILE A 128 12.11 -15.98 16.08
N SER A 129 12.95 -17.01 16.20
CA SER A 129 13.46 -17.54 17.45
C SER A 129 14.79 -16.85 17.76
N GLY A 130 14.81 -15.90 18.69
CA GLY A 130 16.05 -15.28 19.18
C GLY A 130 16.95 -16.27 19.93
N ARG A 131 17.56 -17.21 19.21
CA ARG A 131 18.58 -18.13 19.69
C ARG A 131 19.64 -18.34 18.62
#